data_AF-A0A6A9SC73-F1
#
_entry.id   AF-A0A6A9SC73-F1
#
_cell.length_a   1.000
_cell.length_b   1.000
_cell.length_c   1.000
_cell.angle_alpha   90.00
_cell.angle_beta   90.00
_cell.angle_gamma   90.00
#
_symmetry.space_group_name_H-M   'P 1'
#
loop_
_entity.id
_entity.type
_entity.pdbx_description
1 polymer ?
#
loop_
_entity_poly.entity_id
_entity_poly.type
_entity_poly.pdbx_seq_one_letter_code
_entity_poly.pdbx_strand_id
1 'polypeptide(L)'
;MTLDVETPERPELSTGVAADEYDDAEVQGDEYRREELAAALDDGAWAEAFEEWAADASLDADQWAIVTDLGLIEEFDFFWDSFAGRVGYHAPGLPEDWREREIHPDIDSWGTVSGINAGLTEFGQVVCEVLADEYIDWEAEEVGADDLPDF
;
A
#
# COMPACT_ATOMS: atom_id res chain seq x y z
N MET A 1 4.76 -18.63 5.00
CA MET A 1 4.17 -19.83 4.34
C MET A 1 3.71 -19.34 2.99
N THR A 2 3.60 -20.18 1.95
CA THR A 2 3.07 -19.66 0.68
C THR A 2 1.56 -19.61 0.72
N LEU A 3 0.99 -18.44 0.44
CA LEU A 3 -0.44 -18.22 0.30
C LEU A 3 -0.85 -18.55 -1.14
N ASP A 4 -1.49 -19.70 -1.35
CA ASP A 4 -1.91 -20.19 -2.67
C ASP A 4 -3.32 -19.70 -3.01
N VAL A 5 -3.44 -18.44 -3.44
CA VAL A 5 -4.70 -17.78 -3.79
C VAL A 5 -4.56 -16.98 -5.09
N GLU A 6 -5.68 -16.64 -5.72
CA GLU A 6 -5.69 -15.79 -6.91
C GLU A 6 -5.30 -14.35 -6.53
N THR A 7 -4.51 -13.70 -7.40
CA THR A 7 -4.15 -12.29 -7.25
C THR A 7 -5.42 -11.43 -7.26
N PRO A 8 -5.66 -10.61 -6.22
CA PRO A 8 -6.85 -9.77 -6.14
C PRO A 8 -6.76 -8.59 -7.11
N GLU A 9 -7.91 -7.98 -7.42
CA GLU A 9 -7.94 -6.71 -8.14
C GLU A 9 -7.24 -5.61 -7.30
N ARG A 10 -6.54 -4.69 -7.97
CA ARG A 10 -5.85 -3.59 -7.30
C ARG A 10 -6.85 -2.58 -6.72
N PRO A 11 -6.47 -1.83 -5.67
CA PRO A 11 -7.26 -0.69 -5.22
C PRO A 11 -7.39 0.40 -6.30
N GLU A 12 -8.49 1.15 -6.26
CA GLU A 12 -8.64 2.37 -7.02
C GLU A 12 -7.99 3.55 -6.27
N LEU A 13 -6.97 4.15 -6.86
CA LEU A 13 -6.38 5.38 -6.30
C LEU A 13 -7.30 6.56 -6.63
N SER A 14 -7.99 7.10 -5.63
CA SER A 14 -8.84 8.27 -5.81
C SER A 14 -8.01 9.51 -6.16
N THR A 15 -8.14 10.02 -7.39
CA THR A 15 -7.44 11.21 -7.90
C THR A 15 -8.01 12.54 -7.36
N GLY A 16 -8.51 12.55 -6.12
CA GLY A 16 -9.25 13.68 -5.56
C GLY A 16 -9.42 13.67 -4.04
N VAL A 17 -8.73 12.78 -3.32
CA VAL A 17 -8.54 12.97 -1.88
C VAL A 17 -7.59 14.17 -1.78
N ALA A 18 -8.15 15.31 -1.40
CA ALA A 18 -7.41 16.54 -1.36
C ALA A 18 -6.20 16.36 -0.44
N ALA A 19 -5.01 16.61 -0.97
CA ALA A 19 -3.80 16.81 -0.18
C ALA A 19 -4.03 17.84 0.96
N ASP A 20 -5.11 18.64 0.90
CA ASP A 20 -5.62 19.48 1.99
C ASP A 20 -5.93 18.76 3.33
N GLU A 21 -6.06 17.43 3.39
CA GLU A 21 -6.11 16.71 4.69
C GLU A 21 -4.70 16.54 5.33
N TYR A 22 -3.65 16.89 4.57
CA TYR A 22 -2.25 16.91 4.97
C TYR A 22 -1.66 18.31 4.71
N ASP A 23 -1.73 19.17 5.72
CA ASP A 23 -1.52 20.65 5.72
C ASP A 23 -0.16 21.20 5.19
N ASP A 24 0.62 20.51 4.34
CA ASP A 24 1.96 21.00 3.96
C ASP A 24 2.60 20.44 2.65
N ALA A 25 1.85 20.21 1.56
CA ALA A 25 2.45 19.79 0.27
C ALA A 25 1.93 20.54 -0.98
N GLU A 26 2.84 20.90 -1.90
CA GLU A 26 2.55 21.60 -3.17
C GLU A 26 1.61 20.76 -4.09
N VAL A 27 0.36 21.20 -4.18
CA VAL A 27 -0.81 20.47 -4.71
C VAL A 27 -0.71 20.03 -6.19
N GLN A 28 0.16 20.61 -7.02
CA GLN A 28 0.22 20.24 -8.46
C GLN A 28 1.10 19.03 -8.78
N GLY A 29 2.05 18.65 -7.92
CA GLY A 29 2.91 17.48 -8.14
C GLY A 29 2.28 16.16 -7.70
N ASP A 30 1.30 16.23 -6.79
CA ASP A 30 0.71 15.07 -6.11
C ASP A 30 -0.28 14.32 -7.02
N GLU A 31 -1.15 15.05 -7.73
CA GLU A 31 -2.15 14.48 -8.64
C GLU A 31 -1.51 13.72 -9.82
N TYR A 32 -0.47 14.29 -10.46
CA TYR A 32 0.25 13.65 -11.59
C TYR A 32 0.95 12.35 -11.16
N ARG A 33 1.61 12.37 -10.00
CA ARG A 33 2.27 11.20 -9.42
C ARG A 33 1.26 10.10 -9.08
N ARG A 34 0.07 10.48 -8.62
CA ARG A 34 -0.99 9.51 -8.31
C ARG A 34 -1.55 8.81 -9.55
N GLU A 35 -1.70 9.54 -10.67
CA GLU A 35 -2.05 8.94 -11.96
C GLU A 35 -0.97 7.97 -12.46
N GLU A 36 0.31 8.34 -12.33
CA GLU A 36 1.44 7.47 -12.69
C GLU A 36 1.53 6.22 -11.80
N LEU A 37 1.28 6.35 -10.49
CA LEU A 37 1.17 5.22 -9.57
C LEU A 37 0.04 4.28 -9.98
N ALA A 38 -1.14 4.82 -10.30
CA ALA A 38 -2.26 4.01 -10.75
C ALA A 38 -1.93 3.25 -12.05
N ALA A 39 -1.24 3.91 -12.99
CA ALA A 39 -0.80 3.31 -14.24
C ALA A 39 0.25 2.21 -14.01
N ALA A 40 1.21 2.41 -13.09
CA ALA A 40 2.21 1.40 -12.74
C ALA A 40 1.56 0.16 -12.10
N LEU A 41 0.58 0.37 -11.20
CA LEU A 41 -0.19 -0.73 -10.62
C LEU A 41 -0.98 -1.51 -11.68
N ASP A 42 -1.51 -0.83 -12.72
CA ASP A 42 -2.15 -1.47 -13.88
C ASP A 42 -1.17 -2.22 -14.80
N ASP A 43 0.07 -1.75 -14.92
CA ASP A 43 1.06 -2.31 -15.86
C ASP A 43 1.70 -3.62 -15.37
N GLY A 44 1.57 -3.93 -14.08
CA GLY A 44 2.04 -5.19 -13.52
C GLY A 44 2.52 -5.12 -12.07
N ALA A 45 2.83 -3.92 -11.56
CA ALA A 45 3.44 -3.75 -10.24
C ALA A 45 2.63 -4.40 -9.12
N TRP A 46 1.29 -4.30 -9.21
CA TRP A 46 0.39 -4.92 -8.24
C TRP A 46 0.48 -6.44 -8.24
N ALA A 47 0.46 -7.06 -9.43
CA ALA A 47 0.47 -8.51 -9.56
C ALA A 47 1.82 -9.09 -9.13
N GLU A 48 2.91 -8.44 -9.51
CA GLU A 48 4.26 -8.82 -9.13
C GLU A 48 4.48 -8.71 -7.62
N ALA A 49 4.10 -7.59 -7.01
CA ALA A 49 4.18 -7.41 -5.57
C ALA A 49 3.32 -8.42 -4.81
N PHE A 50 2.13 -8.77 -5.33
CA PHE A 50 1.29 -9.78 -4.72
C PHE A 50 1.92 -11.17 -4.78
N GLU A 51 2.48 -11.57 -5.92
CA GLU A 51 3.16 -12.85 -6.08
C GLU A 51 4.38 -12.96 -5.15
N GLU A 52 5.17 -11.88 -5.04
CA GLU A 52 6.31 -11.82 -4.12
C GLU A 52 5.87 -11.93 -2.66
N TRP A 53 4.90 -11.11 -2.24
CA TRP A 53 4.39 -11.15 -0.88
C TRP A 53 3.76 -12.51 -0.54
N ALA A 54 2.91 -13.05 -1.43
CA ALA A 54 2.21 -14.30 -1.22
C ALA A 54 3.16 -15.50 -1.08
N ALA A 55 4.37 -15.45 -1.67
CA ALA A 55 5.37 -16.50 -1.55
C ALA A 55 5.79 -16.77 -0.10
N ASP A 56 5.90 -15.70 0.70
CA ASP A 56 6.41 -15.73 2.08
C ASP A 56 5.41 -15.26 3.14
N ALA A 57 4.19 -14.86 2.72
CA ALA A 57 3.15 -14.32 3.57
C ALA A 57 2.95 -15.09 4.89
N SER A 58 2.74 -14.30 5.95
CA SER A 58 2.36 -14.83 7.26
C SER A 58 0.86 -15.17 7.32
N LEU A 59 0.07 -14.70 6.36
CA LEU A 59 -1.37 -14.98 6.26
C LEU A 59 -1.62 -16.39 5.75
N ASP A 60 -2.62 -17.03 6.35
CA ASP A 60 -3.21 -18.27 5.84
C ASP A 60 -4.48 -17.99 5.01
N ALA A 61 -4.99 -19.02 4.34
CA ALA A 61 -6.14 -18.92 3.45
C ALA A 61 -7.44 -18.52 4.18
N ASP A 62 -7.59 -18.90 5.46
CA ASP A 62 -8.78 -18.53 6.25
C ASP A 62 -8.73 -17.03 6.59
N GLN A 63 -7.55 -16.52 6.97
CA GLN A 63 -7.33 -15.08 7.17
C GLN A 63 -7.51 -14.27 5.88
N TRP A 64 -7.03 -14.79 4.75
CA TRP A 64 -7.20 -14.16 3.45
C TRP A 64 -8.67 -14.09 3.00
N ALA A 65 -9.47 -15.12 3.32
CA ALA A 65 -10.90 -15.09 3.06
C ALA A 65 -11.60 -13.94 3.80
N ILE A 66 -11.18 -13.65 5.05
CA ILE A 66 -11.71 -12.51 5.81
C ILE A 66 -11.32 -11.18 5.15
N VAL A 67 -10.06 -11.05 4.70
CA VAL A 67 -9.56 -9.85 4.00
C VAL A 67 -10.41 -9.54 2.77
N THR A 68 -10.70 -10.57 1.97
CA THR A 68 -11.47 -10.44 0.74
C THR A 68 -12.97 -10.23 0.99
N ASP A 69 -13.58 -10.91 1.97
CA ASP A 69 -15.01 -10.72 2.31
C ASP A 69 -15.30 -9.30 2.83
N LEU A 70 -14.34 -8.73 3.56
CA LEU A 70 -14.43 -7.36 4.07
C LEU A 70 -14.03 -6.29 3.04
N GLY A 71 -13.58 -6.67 1.84
CA GLY A 71 -13.18 -5.71 0.80
C GLY A 71 -11.94 -4.89 1.16
N LEU A 72 -11.09 -5.38 2.08
CA LEU A 72 -9.97 -4.59 2.59
C LEU A 72 -8.96 -4.26 1.49
N ILE A 73 -8.83 -5.09 0.45
CA ILE A 73 -7.90 -4.81 -0.65
C ILE A 73 -8.25 -3.50 -1.37
N GLU A 74 -9.54 -3.20 -1.52
CA GLU A 74 -10.03 -1.99 -2.17
C GLU A 74 -9.75 -0.72 -1.35
N GLU A 75 -9.51 -0.86 -0.04
CA GLU A 75 -9.23 0.25 0.88
C GLU A 75 -7.75 0.64 0.96
N PHE A 76 -6.86 -0.10 0.32
CA PHE A 76 -5.46 0.32 0.21
C PHE A 76 -5.35 1.64 -0.54
N ASP A 77 -4.44 2.49 -0.08
CA ASP A 77 -4.04 3.67 -0.83
C ASP A 77 -2.54 3.78 -0.97
N PHE A 78 -2.10 4.36 -2.09
CA PHE A 78 -0.69 4.60 -2.40
C PHE A 78 -0.50 6.04 -2.86
N PHE A 79 0.59 6.65 -2.42
CA PHE A 79 0.87 8.05 -2.68
C PHE A 79 2.37 8.30 -2.72
N TRP A 80 2.77 9.43 -3.29
CA TRP A 80 4.14 9.88 -3.17
C TRP A 80 4.33 10.69 -1.90
N ASP A 81 5.23 10.24 -1.02
CA ASP A 81 5.63 11.03 0.14
C ASP A 81 6.82 11.93 -0.26
N SER A 82 6.54 13.20 -0.54
CA SER A 82 7.57 14.18 -0.91
C SER A 82 8.53 14.52 0.23
N PHE A 83 8.11 14.33 1.49
CA PHE A 83 8.97 14.57 2.64
C PHE A 83 9.98 13.44 2.84
N ALA A 84 9.55 12.19 2.60
CA ALA A 84 10.40 11.01 2.69
C ALA A 84 11.10 10.66 1.37
N GLY A 85 10.69 11.26 0.24
CA GLY A 85 11.25 10.99 -1.08
C GLY A 85 11.02 9.56 -1.55
N ARG A 86 9.84 8.98 -1.25
CA ARG A 86 9.51 7.58 -1.56
C ARG A 86 8.01 7.39 -1.75
N VAL A 87 7.63 6.25 -2.33
CA VAL A 87 6.21 5.82 -2.36
C VAL A 87 5.78 5.41 -0.95
N GLY A 88 4.71 6.03 -0.46
CA GLY A 88 4.04 5.68 0.79
C GLY A 88 2.73 4.93 0.53
N TYR A 89 2.23 4.27 1.57
CA TYR A 89 0.96 3.56 1.53
C TYR A 89 0.13 3.80 2.80
N HIS A 90 -1.18 3.69 2.66
CA HIS A 90 -2.11 3.54 3.77
C HIS A 90 -2.68 2.12 3.72
N ALA A 91 -2.23 1.27 4.65
CA ALA A 91 -2.73 -0.09 4.76
C ALA A 91 -4.08 -0.09 5.50
N PRO A 92 -5.08 -0.84 4.99
CA PRO A 92 -6.31 -1.07 5.70
C PRO A 92 -6.07 -2.01 6.88
N GLY A 93 -6.99 -1.98 7.84
CA GLY A 93 -6.84 -2.77 9.05
C GLY A 93 -8.14 -2.95 9.79
N LEU A 94 -8.21 -4.07 10.50
CA LEU A 94 -9.30 -4.41 11.38
C LEU A 94 -9.20 -3.59 12.69
N PRO A 95 -10.30 -2.99 13.16
CA PRO A 95 -10.32 -2.15 14.35
C PRO A 95 -10.13 -2.96 15.65
N GLU A 96 -9.65 -2.31 16.71
CA GLU A 96 -9.42 -2.95 18.02
C GLU A 96 -10.73 -3.40 18.70
N ASP A 97 -11.84 -2.71 18.44
CA ASP A 97 -13.19 -3.00 18.92
C ASP A 97 -13.98 -3.96 18.01
N TRP A 98 -13.29 -4.74 17.16
CA TRP A 98 -13.88 -5.71 16.23
C TRP A 98 -14.94 -6.62 16.87
N ARG A 99 -14.75 -7.02 18.13
CA ARG A 99 -15.64 -7.92 18.86
C ARG A 99 -16.96 -7.24 19.26
N GLU A 100 -16.90 -5.97 19.61
CA GLU A 100 -18.09 -5.19 19.94
C GLU A 100 -18.89 -4.84 18.67
N ARG A 101 -18.19 -4.72 17.54
CA ARG A 101 -18.77 -4.41 16.23
C ARG A 101 -19.24 -5.64 15.44
N GLU A 102 -18.87 -6.84 15.87
CA GLU A 102 -19.23 -8.11 15.22
C GLU A 102 -18.93 -8.08 13.70
N ILE A 103 -17.76 -7.53 13.33
CA ILE A 103 -17.44 -7.18 11.93
C ILE A 103 -17.38 -8.37 10.97
N HIS A 104 -17.01 -9.55 11.45
CA HIS A 104 -16.98 -10.77 10.65
C HIS A 104 -17.12 -12.02 11.56
N PRO A 105 -17.94 -13.01 11.19
CA PRO A 105 -18.22 -14.19 12.03
C PRO A 105 -17.00 -15.08 12.27
N ASP A 106 -16.05 -15.12 11.34
CA ASP A 106 -14.84 -15.96 11.44
C ASP A 106 -13.67 -15.27 12.17
N ILE A 107 -13.90 -14.07 12.72
CA ILE A 107 -12.95 -13.45 13.64
C ILE A 107 -13.33 -13.86 15.07
N ASP A 108 -12.55 -14.77 15.64
CA ASP A 108 -12.76 -15.28 17.00
C ASP A 108 -11.59 -14.99 17.95
N SER A 109 -10.48 -14.47 17.44
CA SER A 109 -9.28 -14.18 18.24
C SER A 109 -8.61 -12.85 17.87
N TRP A 110 -7.91 -12.27 18.85
CA TRP A 110 -7.05 -11.11 18.60
C TRP A 110 -5.86 -11.47 17.70
N GLY A 111 -5.40 -12.74 17.74
CA GLY A 111 -4.34 -13.22 16.87
C GLY A 111 -4.70 -13.14 15.39
N THR A 112 -5.95 -13.47 15.04
CA THR A 112 -6.49 -13.31 13.67
C THR A 112 -6.44 -11.86 13.23
N VAL A 113 -6.92 -10.95 14.08
CA VAL A 113 -6.92 -9.50 13.82
C VAL A 113 -5.52 -8.94 13.63
N SER A 114 -4.61 -9.23 14.57
CA SER A 114 -3.23 -8.76 14.49
C SER A 114 -2.48 -9.37 13.30
N GLY A 115 -2.77 -10.64 12.96
CA GLY A 115 -2.14 -11.33 11.83
C GLY A 115 -2.54 -10.69 10.51
N ILE A 116 -3.83 -10.43 10.31
CA ILE A 116 -4.35 -9.73 9.12
C ILE A 116 -3.73 -8.34 9.01
N ASN A 117 -3.76 -7.52 10.07
CA ASN A 117 -3.21 -6.16 10.03
C ASN A 117 -1.71 -6.16 9.73
N ALA A 118 -0.96 -7.08 10.34
CA ALA A 118 0.48 -7.22 10.09
C ALA A 118 0.74 -7.59 8.62
N GLY A 119 0.03 -8.59 8.10
CA GLY A 119 0.26 -9.02 6.71
C GLY A 119 -0.19 -8.02 5.66
N LEU A 120 -1.26 -7.24 5.90
CA LEU A 120 -1.64 -6.13 5.01
C LEU A 120 -0.60 -5.01 5.04
N THR A 121 0.00 -4.74 6.21
CA THR A 121 1.11 -3.79 6.32
C THR A 121 2.34 -4.29 5.54
N GLU A 122 2.68 -5.57 5.69
CA GLU A 122 3.78 -6.20 4.93
C GLU A 122 3.50 -6.14 3.43
N PHE A 123 2.27 -6.42 2.99
CA PHE A 123 1.90 -6.36 1.58
C PHE A 123 2.03 -4.96 1.00
N GLY A 124 1.50 -3.94 1.69
CA GLY A 124 1.64 -2.55 1.26
C GLY A 124 3.09 -2.11 1.12
N GLN A 125 3.98 -2.61 2.00
CA GLN A 125 5.41 -2.36 1.89
C GLN A 125 6.00 -2.97 0.61
N VAL A 126 5.72 -4.24 0.33
CA VAL A 126 6.20 -4.92 -0.89
C VAL A 126 5.74 -4.20 -2.16
N VAL A 127 4.48 -3.73 -2.19
CA VAL A 127 3.98 -2.95 -3.33
C VAL A 127 4.77 -1.66 -3.52
N CYS A 128 5.07 -0.92 -2.44
CA CYS A 128 5.91 0.27 -2.52
C CYS A 128 7.34 -0.04 -2.99
N GLU A 129 7.91 -1.16 -2.56
CA GLU A 129 9.25 -1.60 -2.96
C GLU A 129 9.28 -1.92 -4.46
N VAL A 130 8.35 -2.73 -4.96
CA VAL A 130 8.23 -3.04 -6.40
C VAL A 130 7.99 -1.79 -7.24
N LEU A 131 7.09 -0.90 -6.81
CA LEU A 131 6.83 0.35 -7.51
C LEU A 131 8.10 1.20 -7.62
N ALA A 132 8.87 1.33 -6.55
CA ALA A 132 10.07 2.15 -6.51
C ALA A 132 11.26 1.53 -7.26
N ASP A 133 11.43 0.21 -7.23
CA ASP A 133 12.55 -0.46 -7.88
C ASP A 133 12.34 -0.66 -9.38
N GLU A 134 11.10 -0.94 -9.82
CA GLU A 134 10.85 -1.45 -11.18
C GLU A 134 9.97 -0.54 -12.06
N TYR A 135 9.11 0.30 -11.48
CA TYR A 135 8.10 1.05 -12.25
C TYR A 135 8.24 2.57 -12.17
N ILE A 136 8.87 3.10 -11.12
CA ILE A 136 8.92 4.54 -10.84
C ILE A 136 10.37 5.02 -10.72
N ASP A 137 10.79 5.81 -11.70
CA ASP A 137 12.10 6.49 -11.71
C ASP A 137 11.95 7.96 -11.30
N TRP A 138 11.33 8.20 -10.14
CA TRP A 138 11.29 9.53 -9.58
C TRP A 138 12.52 9.72 -8.71
N GLU A 139 13.62 10.15 -9.33
CA GLU A 139 14.81 10.55 -8.60
C GLU A 139 14.40 11.56 -7.51
N ALA A 140 14.66 11.23 -6.25
CA ALA A 140 14.82 12.26 -5.23
C ALA A 140 16.03 13.07 -5.72
N GLU A 141 15.78 14.25 -6.31
CA GLU A 141 16.79 15.10 -6.94
C GLU A 141 18.02 15.19 -6.02
N GLU A 142 19.04 14.36 -6.28
CA GLU A 142 20.29 14.42 -5.52
C GLU A 142 20.89 15.77 -5.92
N VAL A 143 20.89 16.71 -4.99
CA VAL A 143 21.62 17.96 -5.16
C VAL A 143 23.09 17.57 -5.27
N GLY A 144 23.55 17.42 -6.51
CA GLY A 144 24.93 17.07 -6.80
C GLY A 144 25.86 18.07 -6.11
N ALA A 145 27.00 17.61 -5.62
CA ALA A 145 27.97 18.46 -4.92
C ALA A 145 28.42 19.70 -5.74
N ASP A 146 28.21 19.70 -7.05
CA ASP A 146 28.43 20.83 -7.97
C ASP A 146 27.38 21.96 -7.88
N ASP A 147 26.22 21.74 -7.26
CA ASP A 147 25.17 22.77 -7.05
C ASP A 147 25.28 23.47 -5.67
N LEU A 148 26.25 23.05 -4.84
CA LEU A 148 26.55 23.73 -3.58
C LEU A 148 27.41 24.98 -3.86
N PRO A 149 27.05 26.17 -3.34
CA PRO A 149 27.88 27.35 -3.50
C PRO A 149 29.23 27.16 -2.81
N ASP A 150 30.33 27.47 -3.52
CA ASP A 150 31.68 27.56 -2.95
C ASP A 150 31.67 28.55 -1.76
N PHE A 151 31.96 28.05 -0.56
CA PHE A 151 32.13 28.84 0.67
C PHE A 151 33.58 29.31 0.87
#